data_AF-A0A9W8GG15-F1
#
_entry.id   AF-A0A9W8GG15-F1
#
_cell.length_a   1.000
_cell.length_b   1.000
_cell.length_c   1.000
_cell.angle_alpha   90.00
_cell.angle_beta   90.00
_cell.angle_gamma   90.00
#
_symmetry.space_group_name_H-M   'P 1'
#
loop_
_entity.id
_entity.type
_entity.pdbx_description
1 polymer ?
#
loop_
_entity_poly.entity_id
_entity_poly.type
_entity_poly.pdbx_seq_one_letter_code
_entity_poly.pdbx_strand_id
1 'polypeptide(L)'
;LDGVDPDDAYSTVPYDKGAHLLYYLEQYLGGTDVFEPYMRSYINAFKGRSIDTQDWKNHLFAYFAEHDPSKTELLDRIEWDKWLFAPGMPPVNNKYDERPQQICLDLADRWLSAADGSDYSQFSLEDIGGFSTMQKVIFLSRLAERSPLSTGMLAALDSVYQLTNHRNCEVRFGWLSLALKSNYMAATGAVVDMVSTQGRMKYTRPLYRLLHACPDGRDIAEQTFLRLRDFYHPICARMVEKDLGL
;
A
#
# COMPACT_ATOMS: atom_id res chain seq x y z
N LEU A 1 19.67 -3.83 -13.38
CA LEU A 1 19.57 -4.83 -12.30
C LEU A 1 20.26 -6.06 -12.84
N ASP A 2 21.59 -6.02 -12.87
CA ASP A 2 22.36 -7.04 -13.58
C ASP A 2 22.55 -8.22 -12.63
N GLY A 3 22.01 -9.38 -13.00
CA GLY A 3 22.08 -10.59 -12.19
C GLY A 3 21.10 -10.67 -11.02
N VAL A 4 20.08 -9.79 -10.95
CA VAL A 4 19.01 -9.84 -9.94
C VAL A 4 17.73 -10.36 -10.59
N ASP A 5 17.06 -11.33 -9.95
CA ASP A 5 15.74 -11.79 -10.36
C ASP A 5 14.74 -10.61 -10.33
N PRO A 6 14.03 -10.29 -11.43
CA PRO A 6 13.02 -9.23 -11.43
C PRO A 6 11.96 -9.37 -10.33
N ASP A 7 11.63 -10.60 -9.91
CA ASP A 7 10.67 -10.86 -8.83
C ASP A 7 11.21 -10.42 -7.46
N ASP A 8 12.53 -10.40 -7.27
CA ASP A 8 13.18 -9.90 -6.05
C ASP A 8 13.21 -8.35 -6.01
N ALA A 9 13.12 -7.69 -7.17
CA ALA A 9 13.06 -6.22 -7.26
C ALA A 9 11.63 -5.65 -7.19
N TYR A 10 10.60 -6.49 -7.33
CA TYR A 10 9.21 -6.06 -7.30
C TYR A 10 8.82 -5.50 -5.92
N SER A 11 8.36 -4.25 -5.90
CA SER A 11 7.88 -3.57 -4.70
C SER A 11 6.92 -2.43 -5.08
N THR A 12 6.42 -1.68 -4.09
CA THR A 12 5.62 -0.48 -4.34
C THR A 12 6.45 0.73 -4.77
N VAL A 13 7.78 0.68 -4.63
CA VAL A 13 8.70 1.79 -4.94
C VAL A 13 8.53 2.38 -6.34
N PRO A 14 8.55 1.60 -7.45
CA PRO A 14 8.39 2.19 -8.79
C PRO A 14 7.01 2.82 -9.01
N TYR A 15 5.98 2.35 -8.30
CA TYR A 15 4.64 2.91 -8.37
C TYR A 15 4.56 4.23 -7.59
N ASP A 16 4.90 4.20 -6.30
CA ASP A 16 4.70 5.33 -5.40
C ASP A 16 5.74 6.43 -5.65
N LYS A 17 7.04 6.09 -5.77
CA LYS A 17 8.10 7.07 -6.03
C LYS A 17 8.01 7.66 -7.43
N GLY A 18 7.61 6.86 -8.42
CA GLY A 18 7.37 7.31 -9.79
C GLY A 18 6.18 8.28 -9.87
N ALA A 19 5.04 7.91 -9.29
CA ALA A 19 3.88 8.80 -9.21
C ALA A 19 4.19 10.10 -8.45
N HIS A 20 4.95 10.01 -7.36
CA HIS A 20 5.35 11.17 -6.55
C HIS A 20 6.28 12.12 -7.31
N LEU A 21 7.18 11.60 -8.16
CA LEU A 21 8.01 12.42 -9.06
C LEU A 21 7.15 13.13 -10.10
N LEU A 22 6.23 12.42 -10.75
CA LEU A 22 5.36 13.03 -11.76
C LEU A 22 4.42 14.08 -11.16
N TYR A 23 3.87 13.83 -9.98
CA TYR A 23 3.06 14.82 -9.26
C TYR A 23 3.89 16.03 -8.82
N TYR A 24 5.12 15.80 -8.34
CA TYR A 24 6.05 16.90 -8.05
C TYR A 24 6.29 17.77 -9.28
N LEU A 25 6.59 17.16 -10.43
CA LEU A 25 6.81 17.87 -11.70
C LEU A 25 5.57 18.64 -12.12
N GLU A 26 4.39 18.03 -12.05
CA GLU A 26 3.13 18.70 -12.36
C GLU A 26 2.97 19.98 -11.53
N GLN A 27 3.06 19.88 -10.21
CA GLN A 27 2.89 21.03 -9.32
C GLN A 27 4.00 22.08 -9.52
N TYR A 28 5.25 21.64 -9.68
CA TYR A 28 6.40 22.52 -9.82
C TYR A 28 6.42 23.27 -11.16
N LEU A 29 5.89 22.67 -12.23
CA LEU A 29 5.87 23.25 -13.57
C LEU A 29 4.62 24.08 -13.87
N GLY A 30 3.63 24.11 -12.99
CA GLY A 30 2.47 25.00 -13.12
C GLY A 30 1.11 24.32 -13.09
N GLY A 31 1.04 23.09 -12.60
CA GLY A 31 -0.20 22.35 -12.41
C GLY A 31 -0.64 21.54 -13.63
N THR A 32 -1.82 20.93 -13.50
CA THR A 32 -2.39 20.00 -14.48
C THR A 32 -2.48 20.60 -15.87
N ASP A 33 -2.91 21.87 -16.00
CA ASP A 33 -3.09 22.53 -17.29
C ASP A 33 -1.80 22.67 -18.09
N VAL A 34 -0.64 22.71 -17.41
CA VAL A 34 0.68 22.76 -18.05
C VAL A 34 1.22 21.36 -18.32
N PHE A 35 1.02 20.43 -17.39
CA PHE A 35 1.63 19.11 -17.45
C PHE A 35 0.84 18.10 -18.31
N GLU A 36 -0.48 18.23 -18.40
CA GLU A 36 -1.31 17.34 -19.20
C GLU A 36 -0.98 17.40 -20.71
N PRO A 37 -0.80 18.58 -21.34
CA PRO A 37 -0.31 18.67 -22.72
C PRO A 37 1.03 17.97 -22.94
N TYR A 38 1.97 18.09 -21.99
CA TYR A 38 3.24 17.36 -22.01
C TYR A 38 3.01 15.83 -22.01
N MET A 39 2.15 15.34 -21.11
CA MET A 39 1.83 13.92 -21.01
C MET A 39 1.25 13.38 -22.33
N ARG A 40 0.39 14.15 -23.01
CA ARG A 40 -0.13 13.79 -24.34
C ARG A 40 0.99 13.75 -25.39
N SER A 41 1.91 14.72 -25.38
CA SER A 41 3.06 14.74 -26.27
C SER A 41 3.96 13.52 -26.07
N TYR A 42 4.29 13.20 -24.81
CA TYR A 42 5.09 12.03 -24.42
C TYR A 42 4.48 10.72 -24.94
N ILE A 43 3.17 10.49 -24.73
CA ILE A 43 2.50 9.28 -25.23
C ILE A 43 2.54 9.24 -26.77
N ASN A 44 2.32 10.37 -27.45
CA ASN A 44 2.36 10.41 -28.91
C ASN A 44 3.76 10.14 -29.48
N ALA A 45 4.82 10.63 -28.82
CA ALA A 45 6.21 10.43 -29.24
C ALA A 45 6.67 8.97 -29.10
N PHE A 46 6.16 8.25 -28.09
CA PHE A 46 6.66 6.92 -27.73
C PHE A 46 5.65 5.78 -27.89
N LYS A 47 4.43 6.02 -28.39
CA LYS A 47 3.49 4.94 -28.71
C LYS A 47 4.12 3.91 -29.66
N GLY A 48 4.02 2.63 -29.29
CA GLY A 48 4.59 1.52 -30.06
C GLY A 48 6.12 1.39 -29.95
N ARG A 49 6.76 2.06 -28.99
CA ARG A 49 8.21 1.98 -28.74
C ARG A 49 8.51 1.53 -27.31
N SER A 50 9.70 0.99 -27.11
CA SER A 50 10.31 0.80 -25.79
C SER A 50 11.32 1.92 -25.57
N ILE A 51 11.37 2.45 -24.35
CA ILE A 51 12.22 3.57 -23.97
C ILE A 51 12.86 3.30 -22.62
N ASP A 52 13.91 4.07 -22.32
CA ASP A 52 14.47 4.15 -20.97
C ASP A 52 14.16 5.50 -20.29
N THR A 53 14.69 5.69 -19.07
CA THR A 53 14.50 6.93 -18.31
C THR A 53 15.19 8.13 -18.97
N GLN A 54 16.27 7.93 -19.71
CA GLN A 54 16.99 9.01 -20.38
C GLN A 54 16.20 9.51 -21.59
N ASP A 55 15.57 8.62 -22.36
CA ASP A 55 14.64 8.98 -23.41
C ASP A 55 13.49 9.86 -22.88
N TRP A 56 12.87 9.43 -21.77
CA TRP A 56 11.81 10.21 -21.10
C TRP A 56 12.30 11.60 -20.67
N LYS A 57 13.47 11.67 -20.02
CA LYS A 57 14.03 12.93 -19.53
C LYS A 57 14.39 13.86 -20.69
N ASN A 58 14.99 13.35 -21.76
CA ASN A 58 15.30 14.15 -22.95
C ASN A 58 14.03 14.73 -23.58
N HIS A 59 12.96 13.94 -23.67
CA HIS A 59 11.68 14.39 -24.20
C HIS A 59 11.04 15.47 -23.30
N LEU A 60 11.11 15.31 -21.97
CA LEU A 60 10.65 16.32 -21.02
C LEU A 60 11.30 17.69 -21.25
N PHE A 61 12.64 17.71 -21.32
CA PHE A 61 13.39 18.94 -21.54
C PHE A 61 13.11 19.54 -22.93
N ALA A 62 13.08 18.72 -23.98
CA ALA A 62 12.81 19.20 -25.34
C ALA A 62 11.41 19.83 -25.46
N TYR A 63 10.39 19.19 -24.89
CA TYR A 63 9.02 19.70 -24.90
C TYR A 63 8.93 21.09 -24.25
N PHE A 64 9.50 21.23 -23.05
CA PHE A 64 9.45 22.49 -22.34
C PHE A 64 10.35 23.57 -22.94
N ALA A 65 11.47 23.20 -23.55
CA ALA A 65 12.30 24.15 -24.31
C ALA A 65 11.57 24.74 -25.53
N GLU A 66 10.71 23.96 -26.18
CA GLU A 66 9.92 24.42 -27.33
C GLU A 66 8.69 25.24 -26.91
N HIS A 67 7.95 24.79 -25.90
CA HIS A 67 6.64 25.36 -25.57
C HIS A 67 6.65 26.41 -24.46
N ASP A 68 7.56 26.31 -23.49
CA ASP A 68 7.69 27.27 -22.39
C ASP A 68 9.11 27.24 -21.82
N PRO A 69 10.06 27.98 -22.41
CA PRO A 69 11.47 27.96 -22.01
C PRO A 69 11.71 28.25 -20.53
N SER A 70 10.81 29.01 -19.87
CA SER A 70 10.90 29.29 -18.43
C SER A 70 10.83 28.02 -17.56
N LYS A 71 10.20 26.96 -18.07
CA LYS A 71 10.12 25.65 -17.41
C LYS A 71 11.43 24.88 -17.50
N THR A 72 12.23 25.11 -18.53
CA THR A 72 13.55 24.48 -18.67
C THR A 72 14.47 24.92 -17.53
N GLU A 73 14.47 26.21 -17.18
CA GLU A 73 15.22 26.72 -16.03
C GLU A 73 14.77 26.12 -14.69
N LEU A 74 13.49 25.75 -14.56
CA LEU A 74 12.98 25.03 -13.40
C LEU A 74 13.46 23.58 -13.39
N LEU A 75 13.40 22.89 -14.54
CA LEU A 75 13.88 21.51 -14.68
C LEU A 75 15.37 21.36 -14.36
N ASP A 76 16.19 22.36 -14.69
CA ASP A 76 17.62 22.40 -14.37
C ASP A 76 17.90 22.48 -12.87
N ARG A 77 16.96 23.01 -12.07
CA ARG A 77 17.10 23.13 -10.60
C ARG A 77 16.73 21.84 -9.86
N ILE A 78 16.16 20.87 -10.55
CA ILE A 78 15.73 19.59 -9.95
C ILE A 78 16.97 18.73 -9.68
N GLU A 79 17.09 18.24 -8.44
CA GLU A 79 18.11 17.26 -8.07
C GLU A 79 17.78 15.86 -8.62
N TRP A 80 17.93 15.68 -9.94
CA TRP A 80 17.54 14.46 -10.66
C TRP A 80 18.15 13.18 -10.09
N ASP A 81 19.41 13.22 -9.65
CA ASP A 81 20.08 12.04 -9.11
C ASP A 81 19.44 11.56 -7.80
N LYS A 82 18.93 12.48 -6.97
CA LYS A 82 18.19 12.14 -5.76
C LYS A 82 16.85 11.48 -6.06
N TRP A 83 16.19 11.92 -7.13
CA TRP A 83 14.92 11.34 -7.54
C TRP A 83 15.08 9.95 -8.16
N LEU A 84 16.06 9.79 -9.06
CA LEU A 84 16.18 8.62 -9.92
C LEU A 84 17.05 7.51 -9.31
N PHE A 85 18.07 7.86 -8.52
CA PHE A 85 19.10 6.91 -8.10
C PHE A 85 19.27 6.80 -6.58
N ALA A 86 18.94 7.84 -5.80
CA ALA A 86 19.07 7.75 -4.36
C ALA A 86 18.02 6.79 -3.73
N PRO A 87 18.42 5.94 -2.78
CA PRO A 87 17.48 5.07 -2.05
C PRO A 87 16.63 5.87 -1.06
N GLY A 88 15.59 5.24 -0.53
CA GLY A 88 14.72 5.83 0.49
C GLY A 88 13.63 6.75 -0.07
N MET A 89 13.05 7.55 0.82
CA MET A 89 11.93 8.45 0.52
C MET A 89 12.30 9.50 -0.52
N PRO A 90 11.34 9.99 -1.32
CA PRO A 90 11.56 11.09 -2.25
C PRO A 90 12.15 12.34 -1.56
N PRO A 91 12.97 13.15 -2.25
CA PRO A 91 13.63 14.31 -1.66
C PRO A 91 12.66 15.46 -1.34
N VAL A 92 11.46 15.45 -1.94
CA VAL A 92 10.43 16.46 -1.73
C VAL A 92 9.21 15.81 -1.09
N ASN A 93 8.65 16.43 -0.06
CA ASN A 93 7.36 16.03 0.50
C ASN A 93 6.24 16.84 -0.15
N ASN A 94 5.61 16.27 -1.19
CA ASN A 94 4.49 16.89 -1.89
C ASN A 94 3.33 17.17 -0.92
N LYS A 95 2.60 18.25 -1.17
CA LYS A 95 1.40 18.59 -0.42
C LYS A 95 0.19 18.00 -1.12
N TYR A 96 -0.56 17.19 -0.39
CA TYR A 96 -1.78 16.56 -0.87
C TYR A 96 -2.99 17.14 -0.14
N ASP A 97 -4.16 17.04 -0.75
CA ASP A 97 -5.41 17.34 -0.07
C ASP A 97 -5.76 16.20 0.90
N GLU A 98 -5.63 16.48 2.20
CA GLU A 98 -5.86 15.50 3.27
C GLU A 98 -7.33 15.45 3.73
N ARG A 99 -8.18 16.36 3.25
CA ARG A 99 -9.60 16.43 3.68
C ARG A 99 -10.37 15.11 3.52
N PRO A 100 -10.21 14.33 2.42
CA PRO A 100 -10.96 13.08 2.24
C PRO A 100 -10.61 11.99 3.26
N GLN A 101 -9.41 12.01 3.84
CA GLN A 101 -8.97 11.01 4.82
C GLN A 101 -9.23 11.45 6.27
N GLN A 102 -9.45 12.74 6.54
CA GLN A 102 -9.57 13.23 7.91
C GLN A 102 -10.67 12.50 8.70
N ILE A 103 -11.84 12.28 8.09
CA ILE A 103 -12.96 11.62 8.77
C ILE A 103 -12.65 10.20 9.25
N CYS A 104 -11.81 9.46 8.50
CA CYS A 104 -11.43 8.10 8.87
C CYS A 104 -10.25 8.07 9.84
N LEU A 105 -9.38 9.08 9.82
CA LEU A 105 -8.34 9.30 10.84
C LEU A 105 -8.97 9.68 12.19
N ASP A 106 -9.94 10.60 12.19
CA ASP A 106 -10.66 11.02 13.40
C ASP A 106 -11.39 9.83 14.06
N LEU A 107 -12.00 8.95 13.26
CA LEU A 107 -12.62 7.74 13.78
C LEU A 107 -11.58 6.79 14.38
N ALA A 108 -10.44 6.58 13.73
CA ALA A 108 -9.36 5.75 14.27
C ALA A 108 -8.84 6.32 15.59
N ASP A 109 -8.61 7.62 15.67
CA ASP A 109 -8.11 8.28 16.87
C ASP A 109 -9.17 8.26 18.00
N ARG A 110 -10.48 8.31 17.68
CA ARG A 110 -11.56 8.05 18.65
C ARG A 110 -11.48 6.63 19.24
N TRP A 111 -11.27 5.61 18.40
CA TRP A 111 -11.09 4.22 18.86
C TRP A 111 -9.86 4.08 19.75
N LEU A 112 -8.73 4.66 19.34
CA LEU A 112 -7.47 4.62 20.09
C LEU A 112 -7.53 5.39 21.42
N SER A 113 -8.44 6.36 21.53
CA SER A 113 -8.66 7.12 22.76
C SER A 113 -9.63 6.44 23.72
N ALA A 114 -10.38 5.44 23.27
CA ALA A 114 -11.26 4.65 24.13
C ALA A 114 -10.40 3.74 25.03
N ALA A 115 -10.63 3.80 26.35
CA ALA A 115 -9.87 2.98 27.30
C ALA A 115 -10.11 1.48 27.08
N ASP A 116 -9.12 0.65 27.37
CA ASP A 116 -9.28 -0.80 27.28
C ASP A 116 -10.38 -1.29 28.24
N GLY A 117 -11.32 -2.07 27.71
CA GLY A 117 -12.48 -2.55 28.50
C GLY A 117 -13.53 -1.49 28.78
N SER A 118 -13.46 -0.32 28.13
CA SER A 118 -14.53 0.68 28.15
C SER A 118 -15.77 0.21 27.38
N ASP A 119 -16.89 0.86 27.65
CA ASP A 119 -18.10 0.66 26.86
C ASP A 119 -17.92 1.23 25.45
N TYR A 120 -17.88 0.32 24.46
CA TYR A 120 -17.80 0.67 23.04
C TYR A 120 -19.16 0.99 22.41
N SER A 121 -20.23 1.14 23.20
CA SER A 121 -21.60 1.48 22.74
C SER A 121 -21.71 2.76 21.93
N GLN A 122 -20.74 3.67 22.05
CA GLN A 122 -20.64 4.89 21.26
C GLN A 122 -20.29 4.65 19.77
N PHE A 123 -19.86 3.43 19.42
CA PHE A 123 -19.51 3.05 18.05
C PHE A 123 -20.60 2.17 17.45
N SER A 124 -20.87 2.39 16.16
CA SER A 124 -21.89 1.65 15.43
C SER A 124 -21.49 1.47 13.98
N LEU A 125 -22.10 0.49 13.28
CA LEU A 125 -21.80 0.23 11.87
C LEU A 125 -21.95 1.48 10.97
N GLU A 126 -22.76 2.46 11.38
CA GLU A 126 -22.97 3.72 10.67
C GLU A 126 -21.70 4.59 10.60
N ASP A 127 -20.78 4.47 11.55
CA ASP A 127 -19.51 5.22 11.58
C ASP A 127 -18.69 5.03 10.29
N ILE A 128 -18.74 3.82 9.72
CA ILE A 128 -18.05 3.45 8.48
C ILE A 128 -18.99 3.31 7.28
N GLY A 129 -20.29 3.60 7.46
CA GLY A 129 -21.32 3.42 6.43
C GLY A 129 -21.09 4.31 5.21
N GLY A 130 -20.64 5.55 5.43
CA GLY A 130 -20.30 6.51 4.38
C GLY A 130 -18.88 6.37 3.83
N PHE A 131 -18.06 5.46 4.38
CA PHE A 131 -16.66 5.35 3.95
C PHE A 131 -16.54 4.56 2.65
N SER A 132 -15.78 5.12 1.72
CA SER A 132 -15.24 4.37 0.58
C SER A 132 -14.34 3.22 1.07
N THR A 133 -14.06 2.26 0.18
CA THR A 133 -13.17 1.13 0.49
C THR A 133 -11.80 1.63 0.95
N MET A 134 -11.24 2.64 0.29
CA MET A 134 -9.93 3.19 0.66
C MET A 134 -9.95 3.89 2.01
N GLN A 135 -11.02 4.62 2.34
CA GLN A 135 -11.16 5.23 3.68
C GLN A 135 -11.22 4.19 4.79
N LYS A 136 -11.90 3.05 4.57
CA LYS A 136 -11.88 1.92 5.51
C LYS A 136 -10.47 1.32 5.67
N VAL A 137 -9.72 1.20 4.57
CA VAL A 137 -8.32 0.75 4.60
C VAL A 137 -7.43 1.74 5.35
N ILE A 138 -7.60 3.05 5.14
CA ILE A 138 -6.86 4.09 5.88
C ILE A 138 -7.18 4.02 7.38
N PHE A 139 -8.46 3.90 7.74
CA PHE A 139 -8.89 3.70 9.13
C PHE A 139 -8.17 2.52 9.79
N LEU A 140 -8.16 1.35 9.14
CA LEU A 140 -7.48 0.16 9.65
C LEU A 140 -5.95 0.32 9.68
N SER A 141 -5.38 1.03 8.71
CA SER A 141 -3.94 1.30 8.65
C SER A 141 -3.51 2.20 9.80
N ARG A 142 -4.30 3.24 10.10
CA ARG A 142 -4.08 4.14 11.24
C ARG A 142 -4.14 3.41 12.58
N LEU A 143 -5.08 2.49 12.75
CA LEU A 143 -5.12 1.61 13.91
C LEU A 143 -3.87 0.71 13.99
N ALA A 144 -3.41 0.20 12.85
CA ALA A 144 -2.23 -0.67 12.78
C ALA A 144 -0.91 0.04 13.10
N GLU A 145 -0.81 1.37 12.92
CA GLU A 145 0.33 2.17 13.36
C GLU A 145 0.53 2.16 14.88
N ARG A 146 -0.53 1.85 15.64
CA ARG A 146 -0.53 1.80 17.10
C ARG A 146 -0.57 0.38 17.66
N SER A 147 -0.40 -0.63 16.81
CA SER A 147 -0.32 -2.02 17.24
C SER A 147 0.89 -2.28 18.16
N PRO A 148 0.79 -3.23 19.12
CA PRO A 148 -0.36 -4.11 19.35
C PRO A 148 -1.52 -3.40 20.05
N LEU A 149 -2.76 -3.66 19.60
CA LEU A 149 -3.99 -3.22 20.27
C LEU A 149 -4.49 -4.31 21.23
N SER A 150 -5.32 -3.94 22.20
CA SER A 150 -5.87 -4.90 23.15
C SER A 150 -6.85 -5.87 22.49
N THR A 151 -6.89 -7.12 22.99
CA THR A 151 -7.84 -8.15 22.56
C THR A 151 -9.29 -7.68 22.69
N GLY A 152 -9.60 -6.91 23.74
CA GLY A 152 -10.94 -6.35 23.96
C GLY A 152 -11.35 -5.34 22.88
N MET A 153 -10.44 -4.42 22.52
CA MET A 153 -10.68 -3.46 21.44
C MET A 153 -10.86 -4.15 20.08
N LEU A 154 -10.04 -5.17 19.78
CA LEU A 154 -10.14 -5.92 18.52
C LEU A 154 -11.46 -6.71 18.45
N ALA A 155 -11.86 -7.36 19.53
CA ALA A 155 -13.15 -8.05 19.59
C ALA A 155 -14.33 -7.07 19.41
N ALA A 156 -14.25 -5.88 20.00
CA ALA A 156 -15.26 -4.84 19.83
C ALA A 156 -15.30 -4.29 18.39
N LEU A 157 -14.14 -3.99 17.79
CA LEU A 157 -14.03 -3.56 16.39
C LEU A 157 -14.67 -4.57 15.45
N ASP A 158 -14.38 -5.86 15.61
CA ASP A 158 -14.94 -6.90 14.77
C ASP A 158 -16.45 -7.06 15.00
N SER A 159 -16.91 -6.99 16.24
CA SER A 159 -18.33 -7.07 16.57
C SER A 159 -19.13 -5.90 15.99
N VAL A 160 -18.60 -4.67 16.06
CA VAL A 160 -19.29 -3.45 15.61
C VAL A 160 -19.28 -3.36 14.07
N TYR A 161 -18.13 -3.65 13.45
CA TYR A 161 -17.92 -3.41 12.01
C TYR A 161 -17.92 -4.66 11.14
N GLN A 162 -18.04 -5.86 11.72
CA GLN A 162 -18.11 -7.14 11.02
C GLN A 162 -16.93 -7.37 10.06
N LEU A 163 -15.71 -7.12 10.54
CA LEU A 163 -14.51 -7.01 9.70
C LEU A 163 -13.96 -8.39 9.27
N THR A 164 -14.06 -9.40 10.13
CA THR A 164 -13.60 -10.77 9.86
C THR A 164 -14.30 -11.38 8.65
N ASN A 165 -15.61 -11.13 8.51
CA ASN A 165 -16.44 -11.64 7.43
C ASN A 165 -16.67 -10.61 6.30
N HIS A 166 -15.90 -9.53 6.28
CA HIS A 166 -16.08 -8.47 5.30
C HIS A 166 -15.79 -8.97 3.87
N ARG A 167 -16.71 -8.73 2.94
CA ARG A 167 -16.61 -9.26 1.56
C ARG A 167 -15.50 -8.61 0.73
N ASN A 168 -15.20 -7.35 0.98
CA ASN A 168 -14.13 -6.64 0.27
C ASN A 168 -12.76 -7.12 0.76
N CYS A 169 -11.94 -7.65 -0.16
CA CYS A 169 -10.63 -8.22 0.15
C CYS A 169 -9.61 -7.21 0.68
N GLU A 170 -9.64 -5.95 0.28
CA GLU A 170 -8.72 -4.91 0.80
C GLU A 170 -9.03 -4.60 2.27
N VAL A 171 -10.32 -4.46 2.60
CA VAL A 171 -10.76 -4.21 3.99
C VAL A 171 -10.47 -5.44 4.85
N ARG A 172 -10.83 -6.64 4.37
CA ARG A 172 -10.58 -7.89 5.09
C ARG A 172 -9.08 -8.11 5.31
N PHE A 173 -8.24 -7.88 4.30
CA PHE A 173 -6.78 -7.94 4.44
C PHE A 173 -6.25 -6.94 5.46
N GLY A 174 -6.71 -5.68 5.43
CA GLY A 174 -6.32 -4.66 6.39
C GLY A 174 -6.66 -5.05 7.82
N TRP A 175 -7.86 -5.59 8.04
CA TRP A 175 -8.32 -6.09 9.33
C TRP A 175 -7.48 -7.26 9.83
N LEU A 176 -7.31 -8.30 9.01
CA LEU A 176 -6.55 -9.49 9.39
C LEU A 176 -5.08 -9.15 9.66
N SER A 177 -4.51 -8.19 8.90
CA SER A 177 -3.15 -7.70 9.16
C SER A 177 -3.04 -6.98 10.50
N LEU A 178 -4.03 -6.13 10.84
CA LEU A 178 -4.11 -5.47 12.16
C LEU A 178 -4.24 -6.49 13.30
N ALA A 179 -5.11 -7.49 13.13
CA ALA A 179 -5.33 -8.55 14.09
C ALA A 179 -4.03 -9.34 14.37
N LEU A 180 -3.33 -9.78 13.32
CA LEU A 180 -2.06 -10.51 13.46
C LEU A 180 -0.95 -9.65 14.07
N LYS A 181 -0.83 -8.37 13.67
CA LYS A 181 0.11 -7.42 14.31
C LYS A 181 -0.13 -7.24 15.82
N SER A 182 -1.34 -7.53 16.27
CA SER A 182 -1.74 -7.47 17.67
C SER A 182 -1.80 -8.84 18.34
N ASN A 183 -1.31 -9.90 17.69
CA ASN A 183 -1.37 -11.30 18.14
C ASN A 183 -2.80 -11.78 18.50
N TYR A 184 -3.82 -11.26 17.81
CA TYR A 184 -5.21 -11.64 18.03
C TYR A 184 -5.55 -12.97 17.34
N MET A 185 -5.23 -14.07 18.03
CA MET A 185 -5.33 -15.43 17.48
C MET A 185 -6.76 -15.87 17.12
N ALA A 186 -7.81 -15.20 17.60
CA ALA A 186 -9.18 -15.49 17.19
C ALA A 186 -9.41 -15.23 15.69
N ALA A 187 -8.62 -14.34 15.06
CA ALA A 187 -8.68 -14.09 13.62
C ALA A 187 -7.98 -15.16 12.77
N THR A 188 -7.23 -16.09 13.36
CA THR A 188 -6.39 -17.07 12.64
C THR A 188 -7.20 -17.92 11.66
N GLY A 189 -8.40 -18.35 12.05
CA GLY A 189 -9.28 -19.10 11.14
C GLY A 189 -9.63 -18.32 9.87
N ALA A 190 -9.88 -17.02 10.01
CA ALA A 190 -10.19 -16.14 8.87
C ALA A 190 -8.96 -15.80 8.02
N VAL A 191 -7.76 -15.80 8.61
CA VAL A 191 -6.48 -15.72 7.87
C VAL A 191 -6.30 -16.97 7.02
N VAL A 192 -6.42 -18.16 7.62
CA VAL A 192 -6.30 -19.45 6.92
C VAL A 192 -7.32 -19.56 5.78
N ASP A 193 -8.56 -19.15 6.01
CA ASP A 193 -9.61 -19.10 4.97
C ASP A 193 -9.20 -18.16 3.81
N MET A 194 -8.72 -16.96 4.11
CA MET A 194 -8.34 -15.99 3.09
C MET A 194 -7.14 -16.46 2.25
N VAL A 195 -6.13 -17.10 2.86
CA VAL A 195 -4.98 -17.64 2.10
C VAL A 195 -5.32 -18.93 1.36
N SER A 196 -6.38 -19.65 1.75
CA SER A 196 -6.84 -20.87 1.08
C SER A 196 -7.73 -20.61 -0.15
N THR A 197 -8.30 -19.41 -0.28
CA THR A 197 -9.29 -19.09 -1.32
C THR A 197 -8.73 -18.28 -2.48
N GLN A 198 -7.54 -17.69 -2.34
CA GLN A 198 -6.88 -16.92 -3.38
C GLN A 198 -5.35 -16.99 -3.25
N GLY A 199 -4.62 -16.62 -4.31
CA GLY A 199 -3.16 -16.65 -4.35
C GLY A 199 -2.50 -15.30 -4.67
N ARG A 200 -3.21 -14.16 -4.54
CA ARG A 200 -2.66 -12.84 -4.83
C ARG A 200 -1.55 -12.53 -3.83
N MET A 201 -0.32 -12.41 -4.30
CA MET A 201 0.86 -12.20 -3.45
C MET A 201 0.77 -10.93 -2.59
N LYS A 202 0.01 -9.91 -3.02
CA LYS A 202 -0.29 -8.69 -2.23
C LYS A 202 -0.88 -9.02 -0.86
N TYR A 203 -1.72 -10.04 -0.75
CA TYR A 203 -2.36 -10.44 0.52
C TYR A 203 -1.68 -11.65 1.13
N THR A 204 -1.40 -12.66 0.29
CA THR A 204 -0.96 -13.98 0.73
C THR A 204 0.40 -13.92 1.42
N ARG A 205 1.39 -13.25 0.81
CA ARG A 205 2.74 -13.15 1.39
C ARG A 205 2.75 -12.39 2.73
N PRO A 206 2.15 -11.18 2.84
CA PRO A 206 2.13 -10.49 4.14
C PRO A 206 1.37 -11.26 5.22
N LEU A 207 0.25 -11.92 4.90
CA LEU A 207 -0.51 -12.69 5.89
C LEU A 207 0.29 -13.89 6.42
N TYR A 208 1.00 -14.63 5.56
CA TYR A 208 1.88 -15.72 6.02
C TYR A 208 3.01 -15.19 6.90
N ARG A 209 3.68 -14.11 6.51
CA ARG A 209 4.75 -13.50 7.33
C ARG A 209 4.24 -13.03 8.69
N LEU A 210 3.09 -12.37 8.72
CA LEU A 210 2.49 -11.87 9.95
C LEU A 210 2.07 -13.03 10.86
N LEU A 211 1.44 -14.08 10.31
CA LEU A 211 1.05 -15.25 11.07
C LEU A 211 2.28 -16.03 11.59
N HIS A 212 3.33 -16.15 10.77
CA HIS A 212 4.58 -16.80 11.15
C HIS A 212 5.33 -16.06 12.28
N ALA A 213 5.24 -14.73 12.29
CA ALA A 213 5.82 -13.89 13.33
C ALA A 213 5.04 -13.94 14.67
N CYS A 214 3.79 -14.39 14.68
CA CYS A 214 3.03 -14.57 15.91
C CYS A 214 3.56 -15.77 16.71
N PRO A 215 3.71 -15.68 18.05
CA PRO A 215 4.24 -16.77 18.88
C PRO A 215 3.54 -18.12 18.68
N ASP A 216 2.20 -18.10 18.61
CA ASP A 216 1.36 -19.30 18.44
C ASP A 216 0.95 -19.54 16.97
N GLY A 217 1.42 -18.71 16.04
CA GLY A 217 1.01 -18.74 14.64
C GLY A 217 2.01 -19.45 13.71
N ARG A 218 3.25 -19.65 14.15
CA ARG A 218 4.33 -20.23 13.34
C ARG A 218 3.98 -21.58 12.72
N ASP A 219 3.65 -22.56 13.56
CA ASP A 219 3.32 -23.92 13.09
C ASP A 219 2.08 -23.90 12.19
N ILE A 220 1.12 -23.03 12.48
CA ILE A 220 -0.10 -22.87 11.68
C ILE A 220 0.24 -22.33 10.30
N ALA A 221 1.11 -21.32 10.20
CA ALA A 221 1.57 -20.76 8.93
C ALA A 221 2.30 -21.81 8.08
N GLU A 222 3.28 -22.52 8.67
CA GLU A 222 4.08 -23.53 7.98
C GLU A 222 3.22 -24.71 7.50
N GLN A 223 2.37 -25.27 8.37
CA GLN A 223 1.47 -26.38 8.00
C GLN A 223 0.43 -25.96 6.96
N THR A 224 -0.11 -24.75 7.08
CA THR A 224 -1.08 -24.23 6.10
C THR A 224 -0.43 -24.05 4.74
N PHE A 225 0.80 -23.52 4.70
CA PHE A 225 1.55 -23.36 3.45
C PHE A 225 1.87 -24.72 2.81
N LEU A 226 2.41 -25.68 3.57
CA LEU A 226 2.76 -27.00 3.05
C LEU A 226 1.53 -27.72 2.45
N ARG A 227 0.35 -27.57 3.08
CA ARG A 227 -0.92 -28.12 2.58
C ARG A 227 -1.40 -27.43 1.30
N LEU A 228 -1.12 -26.13 1.13
CA LEU A 228 -1.61 -25.32 0.02
C LEU A 228 -0.55 -25.04 -1.06
N ARG A 229 0.66 -25.61 -0.94
CA ARG A 229 1.80 -25.33 -1.82
C ARG A 229 1.43 -25.48 -3.30
N ASP A 230 0.78 -26.59 -3.65
CA ASP A 230 0.41 -26.93 -5.02
C ASP A 230 -0.83 -26.17 -5.52
N PHE A 231 -1.58 -25.51 -4.63
CA PHE A 231 -2.69 -24.65 -4.99
C PHE A 231 -2.21 -23.29 -5.53
N TYR A 232 -1.06 -22.81 -5.06
CA TYR A 232 -0.54 -21.50 -5.46
C TYR A 232 0.14 -21.56 -6.83
N HIS A 233 0.14 -20.41 -7.52
CA HIS A 233 1.01 -20.21 -8.68
C HIS A 233 2.48 -20.47 -8.29
N PRO A 234 3.33 -21.11 -9.13
CA PRO A 234 4.70 -21.48 -8.75
C PRO A 234 5.56 -20.35 -8.19
N ILE A 235 5.39 -19.13 -8.70
CA ILE A 235 6.07 -17.93 -8.17
C ILE A 235 5.58 -17.59 -6.76
N CYS A 236 4.27 -17.62 -6.52
CA CYS A 236 3.71 -17.36 -5.20
C CYS A 236 4.19 -18.41 -4.19
N ALA A 237 4.16 -19.70 -4.55
CA ALA A 237 4.66 -20.78 -3.70
C ALA A 237 6.14 -20.57 -3.33
N ARG A 238 7.00 -20.30 -4.31
CA ARG A 238 8.43 -20.05 -4.09
C ARG A 238 8.68 -18.84 -3.18
N MET A 239 7.94 -17.75 -3.38
CA MET A 239 8.11 -16.54 -2.59
C MET A 239 7.62 -16.72 -1.15
N VAL A 240 6.52 -17.45 -0.92
CA VAL A 240 6.05 -17.78 0.43
C VAL A 240 7.00 -18.76 1.13
N GLU A 241 7.51 -19.78 0.43
CA GLU A 241 8.51 -20.71 0.96
C GLU A 241 9.76 -19.95 1.46
N LYS A 242 10.30 -19.05 0.62
CA LYS A 242 11.40 -18.14 0.97
C LYS A 242 11.06 -17.25 2.18
N ASP A 243 9.84 -16.72 2.24
CA ASP A 243 9.38 -15.84 3.33
C ASP A 243 9.26 -16.60 4.67
N LEU A 244 8.96 -17.91 4.64
CA LEU A 244 8.83 -18.76 5.82
C LEU A 244 10.15 -19.46 6.22
N GLY A 245 11.17 -19.43 5.35
CA GLY A 245 12.46 -20.09 5.59
C GLY A 245 12.40 -21.62 5.52
N LEU A 246 11.50 -22.15 4.68
CA LEU A 246 11.31 -23.58 4.42
C LEU A 246 12.14 -24.07 3.22
#